data_AF-A0A6J1RE16-F1
#
_entry.id   AF-A0A6J1RE16-F1
#
_cell.length_a   1.000
_cell.length_b   1.000
_cell.length_c   1.000
_cell.angle_alpha   90.00
_cell.angle_beta   90.00
_cell.angle_gamma   90.00
#
_symmetry.space_group_name_H-M   'P 1'
#
loop_
_entity.id
_entity.type
_entity.pdbx_description
1 polymer ?
#
loop_
_entity_poly.entity_id
_entity_poly.type
_entity_poly.pdbx_seq_one_letter_code
_entity_poly.pdbx_strand_id
1 'polypeptide(L)'
;MSDAMVDERVTDEIEALKAILLDNELNIKENDRGEPECIETILFPSTGEDSQSQYVCVTLIVRLPSGYPDVSPTINLRNPRGLDEDTVKLMQSDAEAKCKDFIGQPVMFELIE
;
A
#
# COMPACT_ATOMS: atom_id res chain seq x y z
N MET A 1 30.01 7.61 5.99
CA MET A 1 28.76 7.49 6.77
C MET A 1 27.67 7.71 5.74
N SER A 2 27.07 6.64 5.26
CA SER A 2 26.09 6.71 4.17
C SER A 2 24.75 7.01 4.82
N ASP A 3 24.37 8.29 4.78
CA ASP A 3 23.01 8.73 5.03
C ASP A 3 22.13 8.00 4.02
N ALA A 4 21.33 7.04 4.48
CA ALA A 4 20.28 6.47 3.66
C ALA A 4 19.20 7.54 3.60
N MET A 5 19.35 8.45 2.64
CA MET A 5 18.30 9.41 2.32
C MET A 5 17.16 8.59 1.73
N VAL A 6 16.08 8.43 2.50
CA VAL A 6 14.80 7.99 1.95
C VAL A 6 14.54 8.83 0.71
N ASP A 7 14.23 8.16 -0.40
CA ASP A 7 14.03 8.85 -1.66
C ASP A 7 12.91 9.89 -1.51
N GLU A 8 13.16 11.12 -1.97
CA GLU A 8 12.21 12.23 -1.89
C GLU A 8 10.85 11.85 -2.50
N ARG A 9 10.87 11.04 -3.58
CA ARG A 9 9.66 10.52 -4.24
C ARG A 9 8.77 9.71 -3.31
N VAL A 10 9.38 8.92 -2.42
CA VAL A 10 8.68 8.03 -1.48
C VAL A 10 8.13 8.84 -0.32
N THR A 11 8.90 9.83 0.13
CA THR A 11 8.48 10.75 1.19
C THR A 11 7.28 11.57 0.74
N ASP A 12 7.33 12.14 -0.48
CA ASP A 12 6.23 12.88 -1.08
C ASP A 12 4.97 12.02 -1.26
N GLU A 13 5.13 10.78 -1.72
CA GLU A 13 4.02 9.82 -1.83
C GLU A 13 3.38 9.57 -0.47
N ILE A 14 4.18 9.27 0.56
CA ILE A 14 3.68 9.02 1.92
C ILE A 14 2.92 10.23 2.49
N GLU A 15 3.45 11.44 2.32
CA GLU A 15 2.79 12.65 2.80
C GLU A 15 1.49 12.92 2.05
N ALA A 16 1.44 12.64 0.74
CA ALA A 16 0.20 12.69 -0.02
C ALA A 16 -0.82 11.67 0.49
N LEU A 17 -0.40 10.43 0.78
CA LEU A 17 -1.28 9.39 1.35
C LEU A 17 -1.84 9.80 2.72
N LYS A 18 -1.03 10.37 3.60
CA LYS A 18 -1.50 10.92 4.89
C LYS A 18 -2.50 12.07 4.72
N ALA A 19 -2.41 12.81 3.62
CA ALA A 19 -3.34 13.89 3.32
C ALA A 19 -4.67 13.41 2.73
N ILE A 20 -4.67 12.30 1.99
CA ILE A 20 -5.88 11.75 1.34
C ILE A 20 -6.62 10.71 2.19
N LEU A 21 -5.90 9.90 2.97
CA LEU A 21 -6.44 8.85 3.83
C LEU A 21 -6.54 9.35 5.27
N LEU A 22 -7.52 8.85 6.03
CA LEU A 22 -7.61 9.19 7.45
C LEU A 22 -6.48 8.51 8.22
N ASP A 23 -6.01 9.15 9.30
CA ASP A 23 -4.97 8.60 10.19
C ASP A 23 -5.31 7.20 10.75
N ASN A 24 -6.60 6.87 10.84
CA ASN A 24 -7.07 5.58 11.33
C ASN A 24 -6.97 4.46 10.27
N GLU A 25 -6.83 4.82 9.00
CA GLU A 25 -6.80 3.91 7.87
C GLU A 25 -5.38 3.66 7.38
N LEU A 26 -4.46 4.62 7.55
CA LEU A 26 -3.06 4.55 7.13
C LEU A 26 -2.13 4.41 8.32
N ASN A 27 -1.31 3.36 8.33
CA ASN A 27 -0.30 3.09 9.34
C ASN A 27 1.06 2.94 8.67
N ILE A 28 2.03 3.75 9.06
CA ILE A 28 3.38 3.70 8.49
C ILE A 28 4.34 3.30 9.59
N LYS A 29 5.07 2.21 9.35
CA LYS A 29 6.11 1.71 10.22
C LYS A 29 7.46 2.13 9.67
N GLU A 30 8.19 2.87 10.50
CA GLU A 30 9.55 3.28 10.24
C GLU A 30 10.53 2.33 10.93
N ASN A 31 11.71 2.13 10.33
CA ASN A 31 12.79 1.34 10.91
C ASN A 31 13.55 2.14 11.99
N ASP A 32 14.55 1.52 12.63
CA ASP A 32 15.41 2.18 13.63
C ASP A 32 16.17 3.42 13.11
N ARG A 33 16.20 3.63 11.79
CA ARG A 33 16.83 4.78 11.12
C ARG A 33 15.84 5.91 10.80
N GLY A 34 14.54 5.72 11.06
CA GLY A 34 13.49 6.67 10.70
C GLY A 34 13.08 6.60 9.23
N GLU A 35 13.38 5.50 8.54
CA GLU A 35 12.97 5.28 7.15
C GLU A 35 11.71 4.41 7.08
N PRO A 36 10.76 4.66 6.17
CA PRO A 36 9.55 3.87 6.05
C PRO A 36 9.89 2.45 5.59
N GLU A 37 9.65 1.46 6.45
CA GLU A 37 9.89 0.04 6.19
C GLU A 37 8.62 -0.67 5.71
N CYS A 38 7.47 -0.28 6.24
CA CYS A 38 6.20 -0.92 5.93
C CYS A 38 5.05 0.09 6.02
N ILE A 39 4.16 0.05 5.03
CA ILE A 39 2.91 0.82 5.00
C ILE A 39 1.75 -0.17 5.09
N GLU A 40 0.82 0.07 5.98
CA GLU A 40 -0.38 -0.72 6.17
C GLU A 40 -1.58 0.21 5.97
N THR A 41 -2.46 -0.11 5.03
CA THR A 41 -3.68 0.66 4.80
C THR A 41 -4.91 -0.22 4.67
N ILE A 42 -6.08 0.28 5.10
CA ILE A 42 -7.35 -0.42 4.98
C ILE A 42 -8.06 0.09 3.73
N LEU A 43 -8.30 -0.80 2.77
CA LEU A 43 -9.06 -0.50 1.56
C LEU A 43 -10.53 -0.89 1.72
N PHE A 44 -11.39 -0.02 1.23
CA PHE A 44 -12.83 -0.22 1.16
C PHE A 44 -13.27 -0.12 -0.31
N PRO A 45 -14.22 -0.96 -0.76
CA PRO A 45 -14.72 -0.85 -2.12
C PRO A 45 -15.47 0.47 -2.32
N SER A 46 -15.20 1.15 -3.43
CA SER A 46 -15.84 2.44 -3.78
C SER A 46 -17.35 2.34 -4.02
N THR A 47 -17.92 1.12 -4.07
CA THR A 47 -19.37 0.86 -4.08
C THR A 47 -19.98 1.07 -2.69
N GLY A 48 -19.85 2.29 -2.16
CA GLY A 48 -20.27 2.67 -0.80
C GLY A 48 -21.78 2.83 -0.61
N GLU A 49 -22.61 2.52 -1.61
CA GLU A 49 -24.07 2.76 -1.57
C GLU A 49 -24.91 1.48 -1.52
N ASP A 50 -24.29 0.29 -1.59
CA ASP A 50 -24.99 -0.98 -1.47
C ASP A 50 -24.94 -1.48 -0.02
N SER A 51 -26.12 -1.73 0.58
CA SER A 51 -26.25 -2.14 1.99
C SER A 51 -25.57 -3.48 2.32
N GLN A 52 -25.10 -4.20 1.29
CA GLN A 52 -24.31 -5.43 1.38
C GLN A 52 -22.79 -5.17 1.42
N SER A 53 -22.31 -4.07 0.83
CA SER A 53 -20.87 -3.75 0.67
C SER A 53 -20.23 -3.11 1.92
N GLN A 54 -21.02 -2.74 2.93
CA GLN A 54 -20.53 -2.16 4.20
C GLN A 54 -19.70 -3.13 5.06
N TYR A 55 -19.60 -4.40 4.67
CA TYR A 55 -18.81 -5.42 5.37
C TYR A 55 -17.54 -5.83 4.64
N VAL A 56 -17.29 -5.25 3.47
CA VAL A 56 -16.12 -5.58 2.66
C VAL A 56 -14.96 -4.67 3.00
N CYS A 57 -13.91 -5.24 3.54
CA CYS A 57 -12.66 -4.52 3.81
C CYS A 57 -11.46 -5.45 3.63
N VAL A 58 -10.33 -4.88 3.24
CA VAL A 58 -9.07 -5.62 3.15
C VAL A 58 -7.94 -4.74 3.64
N THR A 59 -7.00 -5.32 4.37
CA THR A 59 -5.79 -4.63 4.83
C THR A 59 -4.67 -4.87 3.83
N LEU A 60 -4.31 -3.82 3.11
CA LEU A 60 -3.16 -3.79 2.20
C LEU A 60 -1.90 -3.50 3.01
N ILE A 61 -0.92 -4.39 2.93
CA ILE A 61 0.37 -4.27 3.61
C ILE A 61 1.45 -4.20 2.53
N VAL A 62 2.17 -3.09 2.45
CA VAL A 62 3.24 -2.86 1.49
C VAL A 62 4.55 -2.70 2.24
N ARG A 63 5.48 -3.62 2.01
CA ARG A 63 6.86 -3.54 2.55
C ARG A 63 7.77 -2.90 1.52
N LEU A 64 8.43 -1.84 1.95
CA LEU A 64 9.36 -1.06 1.15
C LEU A 64 10.78 -1.61 1.36
N PRO A 65 11.38 -2.30 0.38
CA PRO A 65 12.76 -2.74 0.49
C PRO A 65 13.73 -1.55 0.39
N SER A 66 14.96 -1.75 0.87
CA SER A 66 16.07 -0.83 0.62
C SER A 66 16.29 -0.71 -0.88
N GLY A 67 15.92 0.44 -1.46
CA GLY A 67 15.95 0.71 -2.90
C GLY A 67 14.59 0.98 -3.55
N TYR A 68 13.48 0.97 -2.81
CA TYR A 68 12.22 1.53 -3.33
C TYR A 68 12.38 3.04 -3.62
N PRO A 69 11.87 3.57 -4.75
CA PRO A 69 10.97 2.94 -5.72
C PRO A 69 11.66 2.22 -6.88
N ASP A 70 12.99 2.23 -6.96
CA ASP A 70 13.78 1.53 -7.99
C ASP A 70 13.75 -0.01 -7.86
N VAL A 71 13.16 -0.52 -6.78
CA VAL A 71 12.89 -1.94 -6.54
C VAL A 71 11.40 -2.12 -6.21
N SER A 72 10.79 -3.15 -6.78
CA SER A 72 9.39 -3.51 -6.50
C SER A 72 9.18 -3.74 -5.00
N PRO A 73 8.18 -3.10 -4.39
CA PRO A 73 7.82 -3.39 -3.01
C PRO A 73 7.15 -4.77 -2.91
N THR A 74 7.04 -5.28 -1.69
CA THR A 74 6.32 -6.54 -1.42
C THR A 74 4.94 -6.23 -0.85
N ILE A 75 3.91 -6.68 -1.55
CA ILE A 75 2.52 -6.43 -1.16
C ILE A 75 1.93 -7.67 -0.49
N ASN A 76 1.02 -7.48 0.45
CA ASN A 76 0.27 -8.54 1.08
C ASN A 76 -1.13 -8.06 1.46
N LEU A 77 -2.15 -8.81 1.06
CA LEU A 77 -3.55 -8.54 1.44
C LEU A 77 -3.91 -9.40 2.65
N ARG A 78 -4.34 -8.76 3.74
CA ARG A 78 -4.75 -9.42 4.99
C ARG A 78 -6.17 -9.07 5.38
N ASN A 79 -6.77 -9.96 6.16
CA ASN A 79 -8.13 -9.82 6.68
C ASN A 79 -9.18 -9.45 5.61
N PRO A 80 -9.19 -10.11 4.43
CA PRO A 80 -10.24 -9.88 3.46
C PRO A 80 -11.57 -10.29 4.10
N ARG A 81 -12.44 -9.31 4.30
CA ARG A 81 -13.79 -9.51 4.81
C ARG A 81 -14.75 -9.35 3.66
N GLY A 82 -15.67 -10.29 3.47
CA GLY A 82 -16.66 -10.22 2.39
C GLY A 82 -16.10 -10.39 0.96
N LEU A 83 -14.82 -10.73 0.81
CA LEU A 83 -14.21 -11.13 -0.46
C LEU A 83 -13.98 -12.65 -0.45
N ASP A 84 -14.18 -13.29 -1.60
CA ASP A 84 -13.79 -14.68 -1.81
C ASP A 84 -12.27 -14.81 -2.06
N GLU A 85 -11.74 -16.01 -1.84
CA GLU A 85 -10.29 -16.25 -1.98
C GLU A 85 -9.78 -16.03 -3.41
N ASP A 86 -10.60 -16.26 -4.44
CA ASP A 86 -10.19 -16.09 -5.84
C ASP A 86 -10.07 -14.60 -6.18
N THR A 87 -11.01 -13.77 -5.73
CA THR A 87 -10.95 -12.32 -5.84
C THR A 87 -9.71 -11.76 -5.13
N VAL A 88 -9.43 -12.21 -3.90
CA VAL A 88 -8.23 -11.76 -3.16
C VAL A 88 -6.95 -12.14 -3.88
N LYS A 89 -6.87 -13.36 -4.43
CA LYS A 89 -5.70 -13.80 -5.21
C LYS A 89 -5.55 -13.00 -6.50
N LEU A 90 -6.65 -12.66 -7.16
CA LEU A 90 -6.63 -11.84 -8.37
C LEU A 90 -6.12 -10.43 -8.04
N MET A 91 -6.67 -9.80 -7.01
CA MET A 91 -6.21 -8.48 -6.53
C MET A 91 -4.74 -8.51 -6.13
N GLN A 92 -4.29 -9.55 -5.42
CA GLN A 92 -2.88 -9.69 -5.07
C GLN A 92 -2.00 -9.82 -6.30
N SER A 93 -2.39 -10.66 -7.27
CA SER A 93 -1.62 -10.88 -8.50
C SER A 93 -1.54 -9.61 -9.35
N ASP A 94 -2.64 -8.85 -9.43
CA ASP A 94 -2.70 -7.59 -10.16
C ASP A 94 -1.85 -6.50 -9.49
N ALA A 95 -1.93 -6.39 -8.16
CA ALA A 95 -1.10 -5.50 -7.36
C ALA A 95 0.40 -5.83 -7.53
N GLU A 96 0.78 -7.11 -7.48
CA GLU A 96 2.15 -7.56 -7.72
C GLU A 96 2.64 -7.29 -9.16
N ALA A 97 1.74 -7.34 -10.13
CA ALA A 97 2.04 -6.97 -11.51
C ALA A 97 2.25 -5.45 -11.65
N LYS A 98 1.35 -4.63 -11.11
CA LYS A 98 1.49 -3.17 -11.07
C LYS A 98 2.83 -2.77 -10.41
N CYS A 99 3.20 -3.36 -9.28
CA CYS A 99 4.49 -3.05 -8.65
C CYS A 99 5.72 -3.33 -9.52
N LYS A 100 5.63 -4.29 -10.45
CA LYS A 100 6.71 -4.57 -11.40
C LYS A 100 6.69 -3.60 -12.58
N ASP A 101 5.51 -3.17 -13.02
CA ASP A 101 5.37 -2.22 -14.12
C ASP A 101 5.74 -0.78 -13.68
N PHE A 102 5.57 -0.47 -12.40
CA PHE A 102 5.87 0.81 -11.79
C PHE A 102 7.26 0.85 -11.11
N ILE A 103 8.17 -0.06 -11.43
CA ILE A 103 9.56 0.01 -10.94
C ILE A 103 10.22 1.32 -11.41
N GLY A 104 10.80 2.06 -10.48
CA GLY A 104 11.38 3.39 -10.69
C GLY A 104 10.43 4.54 -10.32
N GLN A 105 9.19 4.25 -9.93
CA GLN A 105 8.22 5.25 -9.50
C GLN A 105 7.37 4.78 -8.30
N PRO A 106 6.90 5.71 -7.46
CA PRO A 106 5.96 5.42 -6.38
C PRO A 106 4.66 4.79 -6.92
N VAL A 107 4.22 3.67 -6.32
CA VAL A 107 3.07 2.86 -6.78
C VAL A 107 1.94 2.76 -5.75
N MET A 108 2.10 3.29 -4.54
CA MET A 108 1.10 3.14 -3.47
C MET A 108 -0.26 3.71 -3.87
N PHE A 109 -0.28 4.86 -4.54
CA PHE A 109 -1.53 5.46 -5.00
C PHE A 109 -2.29 4.54 -5.97
N GLU A 110 -1.56 3.94 -6.92
CA GLU A 110 -2.10 2.97 -7.90
C GLU A 110 -2.54 1.64 -7.27
N LEU A 111 -2.04 1.31 -6.07
CA LEU A 111 -2.48 0.15 -5.31
C LEU A 111 -3.74 0.43 -4.48
N ILE A 112 -4.03 1.70 -4.20
CA ILE A 112 -5.19 2.14 -3.44
C ILE A 112 -6.39 2.39 -4.36
N GLU A 113 -6.16 2.82 -5.61
CA GLU A 113 -7.17 2.89 -6.69
C GLU A 113 -7.53 1.52 -7.29
#